data_AF-W6D5E7-F1
#
_entry.id   AF-W6D5E7-F1
#
_cell.length_a   1.000
_cell.length_b   1.000
_cell.length_c   1.000
_cell.angle_alpha   90.00
_cell.angle_beta   90.00
_cell.angle_gamma   90.00
#
_symmetry.space_group_name_H-M   'P 1'
#
loop_
_entity.id
_entity.type
_entity.pdbx_description
1 polymer ?
#
loop_
_entity_poly.entity_id
_entity_poly.type
_entity_poly.pdbx_seq_one_letter_code
_entity_poly.pdbx_strand_id
1 'polypeptide(L)' 'ALSFKSMFYTNTSQSVIKQRCEQTLDLANENADITYFAADNRWSYNHSIWSNDPVMQPDQINKVEQLGD' A
#
# COMPACT_ATOMS: atom_id res chain seq x y z
N ALA A 1 23.95 -2.34 4.18
CA ALA A 1 23.26 -2.66 5.45
C ALA A 1 21.89 -3.26 5.12
N LEU A 2 21.47 -4.33 5.80
CA LEU A 2 20.10 -4.84 5.65
C LEU A 2 19.15 -3.86 6.36
N SER A 3 18.26 -3.22 5.59
CA SER A 3 17.18 -2.41 6.16
C SER A 3 15.93 -3.27 6.31
N PHE A 4 15.63 -3.69 7.53
CA PHE A 4 14.41 -4.45 7.84
C PHE A 4 13.15 -3.57 7.92
N LYS A 5 13.33 -2.26 8.17
CA LYS A 5 12.28 -1.25 8.06
C LYS A 5 12.43 -0.53 6.72
N SER A 6 11.94 -1.17 5.67
CA SER A 6 11.84 -0.57 4.35
C SER A 6 10.39 -0.20 4.04
N MET A 7 10.20 0.94 3.37
CA MET A 7 8.94 1.35 2.74
C MET A 7 9.14 1.30 1.23
N PHE A 8 8.18 0.76 0.49
CA PHE A 8 8.27 0.63 -0.95
C PHE A 8 7.57 1.81 -1.64
N TYR A 9 8.35 2.66 -2.32
CA TYR A 9 7.86 3.83 -3.03
C TYR A 9 7.51 3.48 -4.48
N THR A 10 6.28 3.75 -4.90
CA THR A 10 5.78 3.45 -6.26
C THR A 10 4.91 4.57 -6.80
N ASN A 11 4.79 4.68 -8.12
CA ASN A 11 3.84 5.61 -8.76
C ASN A 11 2.44 4.98 -8.94
N THR A 12 2.28 3.70 -8.58
CA THR A 12 0.98 3.03 -8.64
C THR A 12 0.07 3.55 -7.53
N SER A 13 -1.17 3.91 -7.85
CA SER A 13 -2.12 4.38 -6.84
C SER A 13 -2.56 3.26 -5.90
N GLN A 14 -2.86 3.64 -4.65
CA GLN A 14 -3.40 2.73 -3.63
C GLN A 14 -4.69 2.04 -4.10
N SER A 15 -5.54 2.75 -4.86
CA SER A 15 -6.79 2.21 -5.42
C SER A 15 -6.54 1.06 -6.38
N VAL A 16 -5.53 1.17 -7.26
CA VAL A 16 -5.19 0.12 -8.22
C VAL A 16 -4.62 -1.09 -7.48
N ILE A 17 -3.76 -0.89 -6.47
CA ILE A 17 -3.21 -1.99 -5.67
C ILE A 17 -4.33 -2.75 -4.96
N LYS A 18 -5.22 -2.03 -4.27
CA LYS A 18 -6.37 -2.61 -3.58
C LYS A 18 -7.28 -3.39 -4.53
N GLN A 19 -7.62 -2.80 -5.68
CA GLN A 19 -8.43 -3.45 -6.71
C GLN A 19 -7.81 -4.76 -7.19
N ARG A 20 -6.48 -4.81 -7.37
CA ARG A 20 -5.79 -6.05 -7.75
C ARG A 20 -5.87 -7.11 -6.67
N CYS A 21 -5.73 -6.74 -5.40
CA CYS A 21 -5.92 -7.67 -4.29
C CYS A 21 -7.34 -8.23 -4.26
N GLU A 22 -8.35 -7.37 -4.38
CA GLU A 22 -9.77 -7.77 -4.41
C GLU A 22 -10.07 -8.74 -5.56
N GLN A 23 -9.65 -8.40 -6.79
CA GLN A 23 -9.84 -9.25 -7.97
C GLN A 23 -9.10 -10.59 -7.87
N THR A 24 -7.95 -10.62 -7.20
CA THR A 24 -7.13 -11.83 -7.08
C THR A 24 -7.68 -12.78 -6.02
N LEU A 25 -8.18 -12.24 -4.92
CA LEU A 25 -8.74 -13.04 -3.84
C LEU A 25 -10.18 -13.49 -4.14
N ASP A 26 -10.89 -12.78 -5.03
CA ASP A 26 -12.26 -13.07 -5.49
C ASP A 26 -13.20 -13.46 -4.34
N LEU A 27 -13.10 -12.71 -3.24
CA LEU A 27 -13.86 -12.99 -2.03
C LEU A 27 -15.31 -12.59 -2.25
N ALA A 28 -16.21 -13.58 -2.25
CA ALA A 28 -17.66 -13.37 -2.32
C ALA A 28 -18.27 -12.74 -1.06
N ASN A 29 -17.44 -12.27 -0.12
CA ASN A 29 -17.87 -11.73 1.18
C ASN A 29 -17.53 -10.24 1.25
N GLU A 30 -18.56 -9.41 1.44
CA GLU A 30 -18.45 -7.95 1.55
C GLU A 30 -17.69 -7.49 2.82
N ASN A 31 -17.51 -8.39 3.81
CA ASN A 31 -16.85 -8.09 5.08
C ASN A 31 -15.37 -8.52 5.11
N ALA A 32 -14.71 -8.65 3.95
CA ALA A 32 -13.29 -8.95 3.90
C ALA A 32 -12.47 -7.69 4.20
N ASP A 33 -11.89 -7.60 5.40
CA ASP A 33 -10.99 -6.52 5.82
C ASP A 33 -9.60 -6.63 5.14
N ILE A 34 -9.57 -6.45 3.81
CA ILE A 34 -8.36 -6.61 3.00
C ILE A 34 -7.33 -5.54 3.35
N THR A 35 -6.13 -6.00 3.69
CA THR A 35 -4.92 -5.18 3.85
C THR A 35 -3.81 -5.74 2.97
N TYR A 36 -2.84 -4.91 2.59
CA TYR A 36 -1.79 -5.29 1.62
C TYR A 36 -0.45 -4.63 1.92
N PHE A 37 0.64 -5.32 1.54
CA PHE A 37 2.02 -4.92 1.82
C PHE A 37 2.94 -5.32 0.65
N ALA A 38 4.09 -4.65 0.53
CA ALA A 38 5.16 -5.06 -0.39
C ALA A 38 6.00 -6.18 0.22
N ALA A 39 6.27 -7.22 -0.58
CA ALA A 39 7.12 -8.34 -0.23
C ALA A 39 7.74 -8.90 -1.51
N ASP A 40 9.07 -9.07 -1.54
CA ASP A 40 9.76 -9.68 -2.68
C ASP A 40 9.58 -11.20 -2.73
N ASN A 41 9.46 -11.82 -1.55
CA ASN A 41 9.26 -13.26 -1.40
C ASN A 41 8.53 -13.56 -0.09
N ARG A 42 8.16 -14.84 0.12
CA ARG A 42 7.38 -15.25 1.29
C ARG A 42 8.09 -15.10 2.65
N TRP A 43 9.40 -14.82 2.66
CA TRP A 43 10.18 -14.59 3.86
C TRP A 43 10.42 -13.10 4.14
N SER A 44 9.99 -12.22 3.22
CA SER A 44 10.00 -10.77 3.45
C SER A 44 9.04 -10.39 4.57
N TYR A 45 9.36 -9.31 5.28
CA TYR A 45 8.41 -8.68 6.19
C TYR A 45 7.33 -7.93 5.42
N ASN A 46 6.26 -7.56 6.11
CA ASN A 46 5.21 -6.69 5.57
C ASN A 46 5.72 -5.25 5.50
N HIS A 47 6.15 -4.81 4.31
CA HIS A 47 6.61 -3.45 4.07
C HIS A 47 5.46 -2.55 3.60
N SER A 48 5.32 -1.37 4.19
CA SER A 48 4.33 -0.38 3.75
C SER A 48 4.58 0.04 2.30
N ILE A 49 3.51 0.27 1.53
CA ILE A 49 3.58 0.77 0.15
C ILE A 49 3.21 2.25 0.14
N TRP A 50 4.13 3.10 -0.31
CA TRP A 50 3.91 4.53 -0.46
C TRP A 50 3.70 4.89 -1.93
N SER A 51 2.55 5.48 -2.25
CA SER A 51 2.30 6.03 -3.58
C SER A 51 2.89 7.44 -3.68
N ASN A 52 3.84 7.64 -4.57
CA ASN A 52 4.45 8.94 -4.83
C ASN A 52 3.42 9.92 -5.38
N ASP A 53 3.51 11.18 -4.96
CA ASP A 53 2.65 12.23 -5.46
C ASP A 53 3.07 12.66 -6.87
N PRO A 54 2.10 12.99 -7.75
CA PRO A 54 2.42 13.55 -9.05
C PRO A 54 3.04 14.94 -8.90
N VAL A 55 3.88 15.33 -9.87
CA VAL A 55 4.46 16.69 -9.91
C VAL A 55 3.38 17.76 -9.97
N MET A 56 2.29 17.49 -10.69
CA MET A 56 1.12 18.35 -10.76
C MET A 56 0.09 17.87 -9.74
N GLN A 57 0.10 18.47 -8.55
CA GLN A 57 -0.82 18.14 -7.47
C GLN A 57 -1.77 19.33 -7.20
N PRO A 58 -3.09 19.08 -7.06
CA PRO A 58 -4.01 20.11 -6.61
C PRO A 58 -3.78 20.44 -5.11
N ASP A 59 -4.14 21.65 -4.68
CA ASP A 59 -4.07 22.09 -3.28
C ASP A 59 -5.15 21.41 -2.41
N GLN A 60 -5.00 20.10 -2.21
CA GLN A 60 -5.93 19.23 -1.49
C GLN A 60 -5.18 18.18 -0.67
N ILE A 61 -5.79 17.73 0.43
CA ILE A 61 -5.27 16.63 1.24
C ILE A 61 -5.30 15.34 0.40
N ASN A 62 -4.18 14.63 0.35
CA ASN A 62 -4.02 13.42 -0.45
C ASN A 62 -3.67 12.16 0.38
N LYS A 63 -3.25 12.33 1.64
CA LYS A 63 -2.77 11.25 2.54
C LYS A 63 -3.05 11.60 4.00
N VAL A 64 -3.12 10.56 4.84
CA VAL A 64 -3.20 10.68 6.29
C VAL A 64 -2.00 9.95 6.90
N GLU A 65 -1.23 10.64 7.71
CA GLU A 65 -0.12 10.07 8.48
C GLU A 65 -0.50 10.06 9.97
N GLN A 66 -0.32 8.92 10.64
CA GLN A 66 -0.65 8.76 12.04
C GLN A 66 0.62 8.66 12.88
N LEU A 67 0.70 9.48 13.92
CA LEU A 67 1.74 9.44 14.95
C LEU A 67 1.06 9.07 16.28
N GLY A 68 1.59 8.08 16.99
CA GLY A 68 1.00 7.55 18.22
C GLY A 68 1.94 6.60 18.96
N ASP A 69 1.41 5.91 19.97
CA ASP A 69 2.08 4.90 20.79
C ASP A 69 1.68 3.44 20.44
#